data_AF-C8ND80-F1
#
_entry.id   AF-C8ND80-F1
#
_cell.length_a   1.000
_cell.length_b   1.000
_cell.length_c   1.000
_cell.angle_alpha   90.00
_cell.angle_beta   90.00
_cell.angle_gamma   90.00
#
_symmetry.space_group_name_H-M   'P 1'
#
loop_
_entity.id
_entity.type
_entity.pdbx_description
1 polymer ?
#
loop_
_entity_poly.entity_id
_entity_poly.type
_entity_poly.pdbx_seq_one_letter_code
_entity_poly.pdbx_strand_id
1 'polypeptide(L)'
;MHQPTPQQSQYLAWLLTRQARRGSIESLAGPLLDAQVDLNPHQVEAALFACKNPLERGVILADEVGLGKTIEAGLVILQHRAERKRRILIITPANLRKQWH
;
A
#
# COMPACT_ATOMS: atom_id res chain seq x y z
N MET A 1 5.52 23.07 20.14
CA MET A 1 5.34 21.61 20.32
C MET A 1 6.06 21.20 21.59
N HIS A 2 5.39 20.54 22.55
CA HIS A 2 6.03 20.06 23.78
C HIS A 2 6.92 18.85 23.49
N GLN A 3 8.11 18.79 24.10
CA GLN A 3 8.95 17.59 24.04
C GLN A 3 8.33 16.48 24.89
N PRO A 4 8.30 15.23 24.39
CA PRO A 4 7.76 14.09 25.14
C PRO A 4 8.64 13.77 26.36
N THR A 5 7.99 13.41 27.47
CA THR A 5 8.66 12.87 28.66
C THR A 5 9.40 11.56 28.34
N PRO A 6 10.35 11.12 29.19
CA PRO A 6 11.05 9.85 29.00
C PRO A 6 10.10 8.65 28.86
N GLN A 7 9.03 8.59 29.67
CA GLN A 7 8.03 7.53 29.58
C GLN A 7 7.24 7.59 28.27
N GLN A 8 6.84 8.79 27.84
CA GLN A 8 6.15 8.98 26.56
C GLN A 8 7.04 8.57 25.38
N SER A 9 8.33 8.90 25.43
CA SER A 9 9.29 8.50 24.40
C SER A 9 9.45 6.98 24.31
N GLN A 10 9.54 6.27 25.44
CA GLN A 10 9.57 4.81 25.47
C GLN A 10 8.28 4.18 24.95
N TYR A 11 7.13 4.73 25.35
CA TYR A 11 5.83 4.27 24.85
C TYR A 11 5.66 4.48 23.34
N LEU A 12 6.06 5.65 22.82
CA LEU A 12 6.04 5.94 21.39
C LEU A 12 7.01 5.05 20.62
N ALA A 13 8.22 4.80 21.14
CA ALA A 13 9.16 3.87 20.54
C ALA A 13 8.58 2.45 20.46
N TRP A 14 7.94 1.98 21.54
CA TRP A 14 7.24 0.69 21.55
C TRP A 14 6.09 0.63 20.53
N LEU A 15 5.31 1.71 20.39
CA LEU A 15 4.26 1.81 19.38
C LEU A 15 4.83 1.74 17.96
N LEU A 16 5.96 2.41 17.69
CA LEU A 16 6.63 2.37 16.39
C LEU A 16 7.19 0.98 16.08
N THR A 17 7.73 0.26 17.06
CA THR A 17 8.20 -1.13 16.88
C THR A 17 7.07 -2.09 16.54
N ARG A 18 5.84 -1.83 17.01
CA ARG A 18 4.65 -2.63 16.67
C ARG A 18 4.07 -2.31 15.30
N GLN A 19 4.40 -1.16 14.71
CA GLN A 19 3.98 -0.85 13.35
C GLN A 19 4.86 -1.62 12.38
N ALA A 20 4.23 -2.41 11.51
CA ALA A 20 4.93 -3.05 10.40
C ALA A 20 5.66 -1.98 9.59
N ARG A 21 6.93 -2.26 9.23
CA ARG A 21 7.73 -1.34 8.41
C ARG A 21 7.00 -1.08 7.11
N ARG A 22 6.82 0.18 6.71
CA ARG A 22 6.15 0.53 5.44
C ARG A 22 6.79 -0.26 4.29
N GLY A 23 5.94 -0.92 3.49
CA GLY A 23 6.35 -1.75 2.37
C GLY A 23 6.94 -3.11 2.77
N SER A 24 6.81 -3.55 4.02
CA SER A 24 7.10 -4.94 4.41
C SER A 24 5.92 -5.85 4.10
N ILE A 25 6.14 -7.17 4.04
CA ILE A 25 5.06 -8.12 3.75
C ILE A 25 4.01 -8.14 4.86
N GLU A 26 4.43 -7.92 6.10
CA GLU A 26 3.55 -7.81 7.27
C GLU A 26 2.62 -6.60 7.16
N SER A 27 3.10 -5.52 6.52
CA SER A 27 2.26 -4.33 6.31
C SER A 27 1.09 -4.62 5.36
N LEU A 28 1.25 -5.56 4.41
CA LEU A 28 0.20 -5.97 3.48
C LEU A 28 -0.79 -6.99 4.04
N ALA A 29 -0.59 -7.53 5.24
CA ALA A 29 -1.47 -8.58 5.79
C ALA A 29 -2.95 -8.15 5.83
N GLY A 30 -3.23 -6.90 6.24
CA GLY A 30 -4.58 -6.35 6.22
C GLY A 30 -5.16 -6.26 4.80
N PRO A 31 -4.50 -5.54 3.86
CA PRO A 31 -4.92 -5.49 2.46
C PRO A 31 -5.11 -6.84 1.77
N LEU A 32 -4.28 -7.83 2.07
CA LEU A 32 -4.38 -9.17 1.50
C LEU A 32 -5.63 -9.91 2.02
N LEU A 33 -6.01 -9.72 3.29
CA LEU A 33 -7.26 -10.25 3.84
C LEU A 33 -8.49 -9.52 3.27
N ASP A 34 -8.38 -8.22 3.02
CA ASP A 34 -9.46 -7.41 2.44
C ASP A 34 -9.63 -7.65 0.93
N ALA A 35 -8.64 -8.24 0.26
CA ALA A 35 -8.70 -8.56 -1.15
C ALA A 35 -9.72 -9.69 -1.38
N GLN A 36 -10.76 -9.40 -2.16
CA GLN A 36 -11.81 -10.37 -2.53
C GLN A 36 -11.42 -11.27 -3.71
N VAL A 37 -10.13 -11.34 -4.03
CA VAL A 37 -9.59 -12.03 -5.20
C VAL A 37 -8.40 -12.90 -4.79
N ASP A 38 -8.24 -14.04 -5.46
CA ASP A 38 -7.04 -14.85 -5.31
C ASP A 38 -5.85 -14.11 -5.95
N LEU A 39 -4.83 -13.85 -5.14
CA LEU A 39 -3.67 -13.07 -5.55
C LEU A 39 -2.53 -14.00 -5.94
N ASN A 40 -1.92 -13.71 -7.08
CA ASN A 40 -0.69 -14.39 -7.49
C ASN A 40 0.52 -13.78 -6.77
N PRO A 41 1.58 -14.57 -6.51
CA PRO A 41 2.78 -14.10 -5.82
C PRO A 41 3.40 -12.83 -6.44
N HIS A 42 3.46 -12.75 -7.78
CA HIS A 42 4.02 -11.59 -8.47
C HIS A 42 3.24 -10.30 -8.21
N GLN A 43 1.92 -10.39 -8.00
CA GLN A 43 1.07 -9.23 -7.73
C GLN A 43 1.35 -8.65 -6.34
N VAL A 44 1.63 -9.53 -5.37
CA VAL A 44 2.05 -9.13 -4.02
C VAL A 44 3.42 -8.46 -4.08
N GLU A 45 4.36 -9.02 -4.85
CA GLU A 45 5.69 -8.43 -5.04
C GLU A 45 5.65 -7.05 -5.71
N ALA A 46 4.82 -6.89 -6.75
CA ALA A 46 4.60 -5.61 -7.43
C ALA A 46 4.03 -4.56 -6.47
N ALA A 47 3.04 -4.93 -5.63
CA ALA A 47 2.48 -4.04 -4.62
C ALA A 47 3.51 -3.67 -3.54
N LEU A 48 4.33 -4.63 -3.09
CA LEU A 48 5.43 -4.37 -2.15
C LEU A 48 6.45 -3.41 -2.76
N PHE A 49 6.84 -3.63 -4.01
CA PHE A 49 7.76 -2.76 -4.73
C PHE A 49 7.20 -1.33 -4.80
N ALA A 50 5.94 -1.18 -5.18
CA ALA A 50 5.24 0.11 -5.23
C ALA A 50 5.19 0.81 -3.86
N CYS A 51 4.95 0.06 -2.78
CA CYS A 51 4.86 0.60 -1.43
C CYS A 51 6.21 0.89 -0.76
N LYS A 52 7.28 0.18 -1.17
CA LYS A 52 8.64 0.36 -0.65
C LYS A 52 9.34 1.58 -1.21
N ASN A 53 8.94 2.10 -2.38
CA ASN A 53 9.72 3.08 -3.12
C ASN A 53 10.06 4.31 -2.24
N PRO A 54 11.33 4.46 -1.82
CA PRO A 54 11.75 5.49 -0.87
C PRO A 54 12.05 6.83 -1.56
N LEU A 55 12.06 6.86 -2.90
CA LEU A 55 12.52 8.03 -3.67
C LEU A 55 11.43 9.07 -3.94
N GLU A 56 10.19 8.86 -3.49
CA GLU A 56 9.01 9.74 -3.71
C GLU A 56 8.67 10.07 -5.18
N ARG A 57 9.39 9.50 -6.16
CA ARG A 57 9.24 9.80 -7.60
C ARG A 57 8.15 9.01 -8.33
N GLY A 58 7.38 8.19 -7.60
CA GLY A 58 6.36 7.31 -8.19
C GLY A 58 6.93 6.01 -8.75
N VAL A 59 6.04 5.10 -9.15
CA VAL A 59 6.37 3.76 -9.66
C VAL A 59 5.60 3.51 -10.95
N ILE A 60 6.23 2.78 -11.87
CA ILE A 60 5.59 2.30 -13.10
C ILE A 60 5.49 0.76 -12.99
N LEU A 61 4.28 0.23 -13.07
CA LEU A 61 4.01 -1.20 -13.20
C LEU A 61 3.95 -1.53 -14.70
N ALA A 62 4.96 -2.23 -15.20
CA ALA A 62 5.20 -2.42 -16.63
C ALA A 62 5.14 -3.91 -17.06
N ASP A 63 4.40 -4.72 -16.31
CA ASP A 63 4.21 -6.14 -16.62
C ASP A 63 3.44 -6.33 -17.94
N GLU A 64 3.46 -7.55 -18.49
CA GLU A 64 2.74 -7.88 -19.72
C GLU A 64 1.22 -7.66 -19.61
N VAL A 65 0.56 -7.53 -20.76
CA VAL A 65 -0.90 -7.36 -20.85
C VAL A 65 -1.58 -8.60 -20.27
N GLY A 66 -2.53 -8.41 -19.35
CA GLY A 66 -3.29 -9.50 -18.72
C GLY A 66 -2.74 -9.99 -17.38
N LEU A 67 -1.53 -9.60 -16.96
CA LEU A 67 -0.92 -10.06 -15.68
C LEU A 67 -1.58 -9.53 -14.40
N GLY A 68 -2.52 -8.58 -14.53
CA GLY A 68 -3.29 -8.08 -13.40
C GLY A 68 -2.79 -6.77 -12.80
N LYS A 69 -2.21 -5.87 -13.60
CA LYS A 69 -1.82 -4.50 -13.17
C LYS A 69 -2.91 -3.73 -12.40
N THR A 70 -4.19 -3.94 -12.74
CA THR A 70 -5.32 -3.33 -12.01
C THR A 70 -5.44 -3.90 -10.60
N ILE A 71 -5.22 -5.21 -10.42
CA ILE A 71 -5.23 -5.87 -9.11
C ILE A 71 -4.06 -5.36 -8.26
N GLU A 72 -2.87 -5.25 -8.84
CA GLU A 72 -1.67 -4.70 -8.19
C GLU A 72 -1.90 -3.25 -7.72
N ALA A 73 -2.46 -2.40 -8.57
CA ALA A 73 -2.84 -1.04 -8.20
C ALA A 73 -3.91 -1.00 -7.09
N GLY A 74 -4.87 -1.93 -7.12
CA GLY A 74 -5.85 -2.13 -6.05
C GLY A 74 -5.21 -2.47 -4.70
N LEU A 75 -4.22 -3.37 -4.68
CA LEU A 75 -3.45 -3.70 -3.47
C LEU A 75 -2.71 -2.49 -2.92
N VAL A 76 -2.09 -1.68 -3.78
CA VAL A 76 -1.44 -0.43 -3.36
C VAL A 76 -2.46 0.52 -2.73
N ILE A 77 -3.65 0.66 -3.31
CA ILE A 77 -4.74 1.48 -2.78
C ILE A 77 -5.21 0.97 -1.41
N LEU A 78 -5.43 -0.34 -1.26
CA LEU A 78 -5.82 -0.96 0.00
C LEU A 78 -4.76 -0.72 1.08
N GLN A 79 -3.48 -0.88 0.76
CA GLN A 79 -2.38 -0.57 1.67
C GLN A 79 -2.38 0.91 2.08
N HIS A 80 -2.59 1.83 1.14
CA HIS A 80 -2.69 3.25 1.45
C HIS A 80 -3.88 3.55 2.38
N ARG A 81 -5.03 2.89 2.18
CA ARG A 81 -6.19 3.00 3.07
C ARG A 81 -5.91 2.43 4.47
N ALA A 82 -5.19 1.32 4.57
CA ALA A 82 -4.75 0.72 5.83
C ALA A 82 -3.82 1.68 6.59
N GLU A 83 -2.94 2.39 5.88
CA GLU A 83 -2.10 3.48 6.40
C GLU A 83 -2.87 4.79 6.62
N ARG A 84 -4.20 4.78 6.59
CA ARG A 84 -5.10 5.94 6.77
C ARG A 84 -4.92 7.07 5.73
N LYS A 85 -4.28 6.81 4.58
CA LYS A 85 -4.23 7.74 3.44
C LYS A 85 -5.54 7.65 2.66
N ARG A 86 -6.43 8.63 2.86
CA ARG A 86 -7.81 8.61 2.33
C ARG A 86 -8.02 9.38 1.02
N ARG A 87 -7.06 10.22 0.63
CA ARG A 87 -7.14 11.00 -0.61
C ARG A 87 -6.39 10.26 -1.71
N ILE A 88 -7.14 9.61 -2.60
CA ILE A 88 -6.61 8.83 -3.72
C ILE A 88 -7.29 9.36 -4.98
N LEU A 89 -6.49 9.74 -5.98
CA LEU A 89 -6.95 10.17 -7.30
C LEU A 89 -6.60 9.07 -8.31
N ILE A 90 -7.61 8.58 -9.02
CA ILE A 90 -7.43 7.63 -10.12
C ILE A 90 -7.70 8.40 -11.41
N ILE A 91 -6.71 8.43 -12.30
CA ILE A 91 -6.83 8.99 -13.65
C ILE A 91 -6.88 7.81 -14.61
N THR A 92 -7.95 7.72 -15.39
CA THR A 92 -8.16 6.61 -16.32
C THR A 92 -8.91 7.09 -17.57
N PRO A 93 -8.68 6.50 -18.76
CA PRO A 93 -9.50 6.74 -19.94
C PRO A 93 -11.01 6.55 -19.67
N ALA A 94 -11.84 7.33 -20.36
CA ALA A 94 -13.29 7.36 -20.10
C ALA A 94 -13.98 5.99 -20.18
N ASN A 95 -13.52 5.12 -21.08
CA ASN A 95 -14.05 3.76 -21.27
C ASN A 95 -13.71 2.80 -20.12
N LEU A 96 -12.62 3.02 -19.37
CA LEU A 96 -12.22 2.17 -18.25
C LEU A 96 -12.84 2.61 -16.92
N ARG A 97 -13.52 3.76 -16.87
CA ARG A 97 -14.11 4.29 -15.63
C ARG A 97 -15.02 3.30 -14.91
N LYS A 98 -15.80 2.49 -15.66
CA LYS A 98 -16.69 1.47 -15.09
C LYS A 98 -15.94 0.32 -14.39
N GLN A 99 -14.70 0.04 -14.78
CA GLN A 99 -13.89 -1.02 -14.16
C GLN A 99 -13.35 -0.61 -12.78
N TRP A 100 -13.33 0.70 -12.48
CA TRP A 100 -12.83 1.27 -11.23
C TRP A 100 -13.95 1.73 -10.29
N HIS A 101 -15.21 1.59 -10.70
CA HIS A 101 -16.39 2.12 -10.00
C HIS A 101 -16.95 1.16 -8.96
#